data_AF-A0A170WFY8-F1
#
_entry.id   AF-A0A170WFY8-F1
#
_cell.length_a   1.000
_cell.length_b   1.000
_cell.length_c   1.000
_cell.angle_alpha   90.00
_cell.angle_beta   90.00
_cell.angle_gamma   90.00
#
_symmetry.space_group_name_H-M   'P 1'
#
loop_
_entity.id
_entity.type
_entity.pdbx_description
1 polymer ?
#
loop_
_entity_poly.entity_id
_entity_poly.type
_entity_poly.pdbx_seq_one_letter_code
_entity_poly.pdbx_strand_id
1 'polypeptide(L)'
;MGPFLEVIRSEETTGPVTSLALSSVNKFLSYGLIDPKCKSIVTTVENIADAVTHAKFVGTDQTSDAVVLMKILQVLRTLMLSPEGIWLTNESICEILLSCFRISFEPRLNELLRKCAENCLKDMVQLLFTRLPSFSEDFRKTNSVKQKLKMQTTGPMEPG
;
A
#
# COMPACT_ATOMS: atom_id res chain seq x y z
N MET A 1 -4.55 16.01 -9.47
CA MET A 1 -4.66 15.64 -8.04
C MET A 1 -3.68 16.39 -7.13
N GLY A 2 -2.59 16.98 -7.63
CA GLY A 2 -1.56 17.69 -6.84
C GLY A 2 -2.06 18.54 -5.67
N PRO A 3 -3.00 19.51 -5.87
CA PRO A 3 -3.48 20.37 -4.80
C PRO A 3 -4.09 19.63 -3.60
N PHE A 4 -4.79 18.51 -3.85
CA PHE A 4 -5.36 17.70 -2.76
C PHE A 4 -4.27 16.96 -1.99
N LEU A 5 -3.24 16.46 -2.69
CA LEU A 5 -2.13 15.74 -2.06
C LEU A 5 -1.24 16.71 -1.25
N GLU A 6 -1.05 17.93 -1.73
CA GLU A 6 -0.36 19.01 -1.00
C GLU A 6 -1.09 19.36 0.29
N VAL A 7 -2.43 19.50 0.25
CA VAL A 7 -3.25 19.71 1.45
C VAL A 7 -3.06 18.57 2.45
N ILE A 8 -3.07 17.31 2.00
CA ILE A 8 -2.92 16.14 2.88
C ILE A 8 -1.53 16.09 3.56
N ARG A 9 -0.49 16.58 2.88
CA ARG A 9 0.89 16.62 3.40
C ARG A 9 1.16 17.81 4.32
N SER A 10 0.34 18.85 4.25
CA SER A 10 0.61 20.11 4.94
C SER A 10 0.31 20.02 6.44
N GLU A 11 1.35 20.28 7.24
CA GLU A 11 1.28 20.38 8.70
C GLU A 11 0.45 21.57 9.19
N GLU A 12 0.18 22.54 8.31
CA GLU A 12 -0.58 23.76 8.63
C GLU A 12 -2.09 23.58 8.40
N THR A 13 -2.50 22.47 7.80
CA THR A 13 -3.91 22.23 7.48
C THR A 13 -4.66 21.62 8.64
N THR A 14 -5.85 22.16 8.93
CA THR A 14 -6.72 21.64 10.00
C THR A 14 -7.36 20.32 9.59
N GLY A 15 -7.63 19.44 10.56
CA GLY A 15 -8.28 18.14 10.34
C GLY A 15 -9.51 18.16 9.41
N PRO A 16 -10.48 19.08 9.55
CA PRO A 16 -11.63 19.15 8.64
C PRO A 16 -11.26 19.37 7.17
N VAL A 17 -10.26 20.22 6.90
CA VAL A 17 -9.79 20.50 5.52
C VAL A 17 -9.06 19.28 4.96
N THR A 18 -8.17 18.67 5.74
CA THR A 18 -7.48 17.42 5.38
C THR A 18 -8.49 16.30 5.09
N SER A 19 -9.55 16.17 5.90
CA SER A 19 -10.62 15.18 5.74
C SER A 19 -11.39 15.36 4.42
N LEU A 20 -11.66 16.60 4.01
CA LEU A 20 -12.29 16.89 2.71
C LEU A 20 -11.36 16.54 1.55
N ALA A 21 -10.07 16.83 1.66
CA ALA A 21 -9.08 16.46 0.65
C ALA A 21 -8.97 14.92 0.51
N LEU A 22 -8.85 14.19 1.62
CA LEU A 22 -8.85 12.73 1.65
C LEU A 22 -10.13 12.15 1.04
N SER A 23 -11.29 12.71 1.38
CA SER A 23 -12.58 12.27 0.84
C SER A 23 -12.67 12.47 -0.69
N SER A 24 -12.05 13.54 -1.20
CA SER A 24 -11.98 13.81 -2.64
C SER A 24 -11.08 12.81 -3.35
N VAL A 25 -9.90 12.53 -2.80
CA VAL A 25 -8.98 11.49 -3.30
C VAL A 25 -9.65 10.11 -3.31
N ASN A 26 -10.36 9.75 -2.24
CA ASN A 26 -11.08 8.48 -2.18
C ASN A 26 -12.15 8.37 -3.29
N LYS A 27 -12.84 9.47 -3.61
CA LYS A 27 -13.84 9.49 -4.69
C LYS A 27 -13.19 9.35 -6.06
N PHE A 28 -12.02 9.98 -6.30
CA PHE A 28 -11.30 9.78 -7.56
C PHE A 28 -10.96 8.30 -7.79
N LEU A 29 -10.50 7.60 -6.74
CA LEU A 29 -10.23 6.17 -6.80
C LEU A 29 -11.52 5.34 -6.96
N SER A 30 -12.51 5.56 -6.08
CA SER A 30 -13.73 4.74 -6.03
C SER A 30 -14.58 4.85 -7.29
N TYR A 31 -14.51 5.97 -8.00
CA TYR A 31 -15.26 6.21 -9.23
C TYR A 31 -14.44 5.95 -10.49
N GLY A 32 -13.20 5.47 -10.38
CA GLY A 32 -12.34 5.19 -11.53
C GLY A 32 -12.02 6.44 -12.36
N LEU A 33 -11.87 7.60 -11.70
CA LEU A 33 -11.58 8.87 -12.36
C LEU A 33 -10.09 9.07 -12.68
N ILE A 34 -9.25 8.11 -12.30
CA ILE A 34 -7.83 8.07 -12.66
C ILE A 34 -7.70 7.26 -13.95
N ASP A 35 -7.27 7.91 -15.04
CA ASP A 35 -7.10 7.21 -16.31
C ASP A 35 -5.90 6.23 -16.25
N PRO A 36 -6.14 4.91 -16.36
CA PRO A 36 -5.06 3.91 -16.31
C PRO A 36 -4.14 3.97 -17.54
N LYS A 37 -4.54 4.66 -18.62
CA LYS A 37 -3.72 4.81 -19.84
C LYS A 37 -2.78 6.01 -19.76
N CYS A 38 -2.88 6.83 -18.72
CA CYS A 38 -2.03 8.00 -18.58
C CYS A 38 -0.58 7.59 -18.31
N LYS A 39 0.38 8.24 -18.98
CA LYS A 39 1.82 7.98 -18.79
C LYS A 39 2.30 8.22 -17.36
N SER A 40 1.58 9.06 -16.60
CA SER A 40 1.91 9.39 -15.22
C SER A 40 1.20 8.50 -14.19
N ILE A 41 0.54 7.40 -14.58
CA ILE A 41 -0.27 6.58 -13.65
C ILE A 41 0.55 6.08 -12.45
N VAL A 42 1.75 5.54 -12.71
CA VAL A 42 2.65 5.04 -11.65
C VAL A 42 2.98 6.15 -10.66
N THR A 43 3.49 7.28 -11.14
CA THR A 43 3.80 8.44 -10.30
C THR A 43 2.57 8.96 -9.55
N THR A 44 1.40 8.90 -10.18
CA THR A 44 0.14 9.36 -9.58
C THR A 44 -0.26 8.46 -8.41
N VAL A 45 -0.21 7.14 -8.60
CA VAL A 45 -0.53 6.13 -7.59
C VAL A 45 0.45 6.21 -6.42
N GLU A 46 1.74 6.28 -6.72
CA GLU A 46 2.80 6.43 -5.72
C GLU A 46 2.65 7.73 -4.92
N ASN A 47 2.36 8.85 -5.58
CA ASN A 47 2.13 10.12 -4.90
C ASN A 47 0.90 10.10 -3.98
N ILE A 48 -0.16 9.35 -4.32
CA ILE A 48 -1.31 9.16 -3.43
C ILE A 48 -0.89 8.34 -2.22
N ALA A 49 -0.24 7.18 -2.44
CA ALA A 49 0.22 6.30 -1.37
C ALA A 49 1.06 7.10 -0.37
N ASP A 50 2.11 7.74 -0.84
CA ASP A 50 3.04 8.53 -0.04
C ASP A 50 2.36 9.70 0.68
N ALA A 51 1.49 10.46 0.00
CA ALA A 51 0.79 11.58 0.64
C ALA A 51 -0.11 11.11 1.79
N VAL A 52 -0.81 9.99 1.60
CA VAL A 52 -1.83 9.50 2.54
C VAL A 52 -1.20 8.72 3.70
N THR A 53 -0.14 7.93 3.45
CA THR A 53 0.60 7.24 4.51
C THR A 53 1.32 8.22 5.43
N HIS A 54 1.81 9.33 4.87
CA HIS A 54 2.48 10.41 5.57
C HIS A 54 1.59 11.64 5.82
N ALA A 55 0.27 11.46 5.80
CA ALA A 55 -0.67 12.56 6.03
C ALA A 55 -0.41 13.24 7.37
N LYS A 56 -0.41 14.57 7.36
CA LYS A 56 -0.24 15.42 8.54
C LYS A 56 -1.40 16.39 8.62
N PHE A 57 -1.82 16.70 9.83
CA PHE A 57 -2.87 17.66 10.08
C PHE A 57 -2.73 18.23 11.49
N VAL A 58 -3.19 19.46 11.66
CA VAL A 58 -3.27 20.10 12.96
C VAL A 58 -4.37 19.41 13.77
N GLY A 59 -3.96 18.68 14.80
CA GLY A 59 -4.88 18.03 15.74
C GLY A 59 -5.68 19.08 16.50
N THR A 60 -7.00 18.93 16.51
CA THR A 60 -7.90 19.88 17.19
C THR A 60 -8.52 19.26 18.43
N ASP A 61 -9.10 18.08 18.25
CA ASP A 61 -9.77 17.31 19.28
C ASP A 61 -9.83 15.84 18.85
N GLN A 62 -9.94 14.94 19.83
CA GLN A 62 -9.86 13.49 19.59
C GLN A 62 -10.94 12.97 18.64
N THR A 63 -12.09 13.64 18.53
CA THR A 63 -13.18 13.21 17.63
C THR A 63 -12.88 13.61 16.19
N SER A 64 -12.50 14.87 15.97
CA SER A 64 -12.07 15.36 14.66
C SER A 64 -10.88 14.56 14.12
N ASP A 65 -9.87 14.33 14.96
CA ASP A 65 -8.67 13.59 14.59
C ASP A 65 -9.00 12.14 14.21
N ALA A 66 -9.90 11.48 14.96
CA ALA A 66 -10.37 10.15 14.63
C ALA A 66 -11.09 10.08 13.28
N VAL A 67 -11.83 11.12 12.89
CA VAL A 67 -12.47 11.20 11.57
C VAL A 67 -11.41 11.28 10.47
N VAL A 68 -10.36 12.09 10.63
CA VAL A 68 -9.26 12.18 9.65
C VAL A 68 -8.56 10.84 9.50
N LEU A 69 -8.22 10.18 10.62
CA LEU A 69 -7.61 8.85 10.61
C LEU A 69 -8.49 7.80 9.92
N MET A 70 -9.81 7.85 10.15
CA MET A 70 -10.75 6.99 9.44
C MET A 70 -10.74 7.26 7.93
N LYS A 71 -10.63 8.53 7.51
CA LYS A 71 -10.49 8.89 6.08
C LYS A 71 -9.19 8.42 5.47
N ILE A 72 -8.08 8.47 6.21
CA ILE A 72 -6.79 7.90 5.79
C ILE A 72 -6.95 6.40 5.53
N LEU A 73 -7.48 5.64 6.49
CA LEU A 73 -7.73 4.20 6.32
C LEU A 73 -8.58 3.88 5.09
N GLN A 74 -9.66 4.66 4.86
CA GLN A 74 -10.55 4.49 3.70
C GLN A 74 -9.80 4.69 2.38
N VAL A 75 -9.00 5.76 2.26
CA VAL A 75 -8.24 6.04 1.04
C VAL A 75 -7.20 4.94 0.79
N LEU A 76 -6.43 4.56 1.83
CA LEU A 76 -5.41 3.52 1.71
C LEU A 76 -5.99 2.17 1.29
N ARG A 77 -7.10 1.76 1.91
CA ARG A 77 -7.82 0.53 1.54
C ARG A 77 -8.34 0.60 0.12
N THR A 78 -9.01 1.68 -0.25
CA THR A 78 -9.52 1.86 -1.61
C THR A 78 -8.39 1.82 -2.63
N LEU A 79 -7.27 2.50 -2.39
CA LEU A 79 -6.11 2.52 -3.28
C LEU A 79 -5.58 1.10 -3.54
N MET A 80 -5.31 0.33 -2.49
CA MET A 80 -4.78 -1.04 -2.64
C MET A 80 -5.75 -1.98 -3.36
N LEU A 81 -7.06 -1.86 -3.07
CA LEU A 81 -8.09 -2.73 -3.63
C LEU A 81 -8.57 -2.30 -5.02
N SER A 82 -8.28 -1.06 -5.43
CA SER A 82 -8.65 -0.52 -6.74
C SER A 82 -7.83 -1.14 -7.88
N PRO A 83 -8.32 -1.06 -9.14
CA PRO A 83 -7.55 -1.42 -10.32
C PRO A 83 -6.23 -0.65 -10.45
N GLU A 84 -6.10 0.52 -9.87
CA GLU A 84 -4.86 1.31 -9.89
C GLU A 84 -3.80 0.75 -8.92
N GLY A 85 -4.21 -0.06 -7.94
CA GLY A 85 -3.33 -0.66 -6.94
C GLY A 85 -2.32 -1.69 -7.50
N ILE A 86 -2.41 -2.08 -8.78
CA ILE A 86 -1.36 -2.87 -9.47
C ILE A 86 -0.08 -2.04 -9.66
N TRP A 87 -0.20 -0.71 -9.73
CA TRP A 87 0.95 0.16 -9.96
C TRP A 87 1.73 0.50 -8.69
N LEU A 88 1.27 0.03 -7.52
CA LEU A 88 1.99 0.19 -6.26
C LEU A 88 3.23 -0.70 -6.21
N THR A 89 4.34 -0.12 -5.79
CA THR A 89 5.54 -0.91 -5.45
C THR A 89 5.33 -1.72 -4.17
N ASN A 90 6.15 -2.77 -3.98
CA ASN A 90 6.15 -3.53 -2.73
C ASN A 90 6.50 -2.67 -1.51
N GLU A 91 7.34 -1.65 -1.68
CA GLU A 91 7.70 -0.70 -0.63
C GLU A 91 6.47 0.10 -0.19
N SER A 92 5.76 0.70 -1.14
CA SER A 92 4.54 1.47 -0.87
C SER A 92 3.44 0.58 -0.27
N ILE A 93 3.29 -0.66 -0.73
CA ILE A 93 2.37 -1.64 -0.11
C ILE A 93 2.73 -1.88 1.36
N CYS A 94 4.01 -2.10 1.67
CA CYS A 94 4.48 -2.29 3.04
C CYS A 94 4.22 -1.06 3.90
N GLU A 95 4.47 0.15 3.40
CA GLU A 95 4.20 1.39 4.13
C GLU A 95 2.71 1.58 4.42
N ILE A 96 1.84 1.27 3.45
CA ILE A 96 0.39 1.31 3.64
C ILE A 96 -0.05 0.36 4.76
N LEU A 97 0.41 -0.88 4.72
CA LEU A 97 0.11 -1.87 5.75
C LEU A 97 0.62 -1.41 7.12
N LEU A 98 1.86 -0.91 7.19
CA LEU A 98 2.45 -0.39 8.42
C LEU A 98 1.67 0.80 8.98
N SER A 99 1.20 1.71 8.13
CA SER A 99 0.35 2.83 8.54
C SER A 99 -0.95 2.33 9.17
N CYS A 100 -1.61 1.35 8.55
CA CYS A 100 -2.83 0.75 9.11
C CYS A 100 -2.56 -0.01 10.42
N PHE A 101 -1.41 -0.70 10.54
CA PHE A 101 -0.98 -1.35 11.79
C PHE A 101 -0.78 -0.34 12.92
N ARG A 102 -0.11 0.78 12.67
CA ARG A 102 0.08 1.85 13.66
C ARG A 102 -1.26 2.33 14.23
N ILE A 103 -2.26 2.54 13.37
CA ILE A 103 -3.61 2.94 13.82
C ILE A 103 -4.30 1.80 14.59
N SER A 104 -4.16 0.55 14.13
CA SER A 104 -4.80 -0.61 14.76
C SER A 104 -4.31 -0.88 16.19
N PHE A 105 -3.06 -0.54 16.48
CA PHE A 105 -2.41 -0.78 17.77
C PHE A 105 -2.20 0.48 18.63
N GLU A 106 -2.72 1.64 18.23
CA GLU A 106 -2.60 2.87 19.02
C GLU A 106 -3.62 2.87 20.19
N PRO A 107 -3.16 2.73 21.46
CA PRO A 107 -4.05 2.62 22.61
C PRO A 107 -4.86 3.90 22.87
N ARG A 108 -4.36 5.07 22.42
CA ARG A 108 -5.04 6.37 22.62
C ARG A 108 -6.27 6.55 21.73
N LEU A 109 -6.44 5.75 20.68
CA LEU A 109 -7.61 5.82 19.81
C LEU A 109 -8.81 5.08 20.40
N ASN A 110 -10.00 5.32 19.87
CA ASN A 110 -11.18 4.55 20.26
C ASN A 110 -11.15 3.14 19.64
N GLU A 111 -11.88 2.21 20.25
CA GLU A 111 -11.90 0.81 19.81
C GLU A 111 -12.47 0.64 18.39
N LEU A 112 -13.50 1.42 18.04
CA LEU A 112 -14.13 1.36 16.73
C LEU A 112 -13.12 1.64 15.61
N LEU A 113 -12.33 2.70 15.74
CA LEU A 113 -11.32 3.09 14.75
C LEU A 113 -10.22 2.02 14.63
N ARG A 114 -9.76 1.46 15.76
CA ARG A 114 -8.82 0.33 15.73
C ARG A 114 -9.39 -0.87 14.99
N LYS A 115 -10.67 -1.23 15.24
CA LYS A 115 -11.34 -2.32 14.52
C LYS A 115 -11.55 -2.03 13.04
N CYS A 116 -11.81 -0.78 12.67
CA CYS A 116 -11.83 -0.39 11.26
C CYS A 116 -10.46 -0.61 10.60
N ALA A 117 -9.37 -0.24 11.26
CA ALA A 117 -8.01 -0.45 10.75
C ALA A 117 -7.67 -1.94 10.63
N GLU A 118 -8.01 -2.76 11.63
CA GLU A 118 -7.86 -4.22 11.57
C GLU A 118 -8.62 -4.83 10.39
N ASN A 119 -9.85 -4.38 10.12
CA ASN A 119 -10.63 -4.87 8.99
C ASN A 119 -10.02 -4.44 7.64
N CYS A 120 -9.53 -3.21 7.53
CA CYS A 120 -8.81 -2.76 6.33
C CYS A 120 -7.58 -3.63 6.06
N LEU A 121 -6.80 -3.94 7.11
CA LEU A 121 -5.64 -4.82 7.02
C LEU A 121 -6.01 -6.23 6.52
N LYS A 122 -7.08 -6.82 7.06
CA LYS A 122 -7.55 -8.14 6.62
C LYS A 122 -7.89 -8.16 5.13
N ASP A 123 -8.60 -7.14 4.65
CA ASP A 123 -8.96 -7.02 3.24
C ASP A 123 -7.73 -6.88 2.34
N MET A 124 -6.77 -6.02 2.73
CA MET A 124 -5.52 -5.82 2.00
C MET A 124 -4.66 -7.10 1.95
N VAL A 125 -4.49 -7.77 3.09
CA VAL A 125 -3.72 -9.02 3.18
C VAL A 125 -4.40 -10.11 2.36
N GLN A 126 -5.72 -10.26 2.48
CA GLN A 126 -6.45 -11.24 1.67
C GLN A 126 -6.22 -11.00 0.18
N LEU A 127 -6.30 -9.75 -0.30
CA LEU A 127 -6.01 -9.41 -1.69
C LEU A 127 -4.60 -9.84 -2.10
N LEU A 128 -3.57 -9.54 -1.31
CA LEU A 128 -2.20 -9.96 -1.60
C LEU A 128 -2.08 -11.48 -1.72
N PHE A 129 -2.71 -12.23 -0.82
CA PHE A 129 -2.72 -13.69 -0.86
C PHE A 129 -3.51 -14.24 -2.06
N THR A 130 -4.59 -13.58 -2.49
CA THR A 130 -5.32 -13.98 -3.72
C THR A 130 -4.47 -13.81 -4.99
N ARG A 131 -3.49 -12.90 -4.96
CA ARG A 131 -2.56 -12.70 -6.08
C ARG A 131 -1.39 -13.69 -6.06
N LEU A 132 -1.07 -14.36 -4.93
CA LEU A 132 0.06 -15.30 -4.85
C LEU A 132 0.16 -16.34 -5.99
N PRO A 133 -0.95 -16.95 -6.47
CA PRO A 133 -0.89 -17.89 -7.59
C PRO A 133 -0.29 -17.29 -8.87
N SER A 134 -0.47 -15.98 -9.12
CA SER A 134 0.11 -15.31 -10.30
C SER A 134 1.61 -15.02 -10.18
N PHE A 135 2.22 -15.16 -9.00
CA PHE A 135 3.67 -15.02 -8.81
C PHE A 135 4.46 -16.30 -9.20
N SER A 136 3.77 -17.39 -9.57
CA SER A 136 4.35 -18.73 -9.72
C SER A 136 5.24 -18.96 -10.94
N GLU A 137 5.44 -17.97 -11.82
CA GLU A 137 6.32 -18.14 -12.99
C GLU A 137 7.81 -17.84 -12.72
N ASP A 138 8.15 -17.12 -11.65
CA ASP A 138 9.56 -16.74 -11.39
C ASP A 138 10.38 -17.85 -10.73
N PHE A 139 9.77 -18.75 -9.95
CA PHE A 139 10.49 -19.84 -9.28
C PHE A 139 11.02 -20.92 -10.24
N ARG A 140 10.45 -21.05 -11.45
CA ARG A 140 10.89 -22.07 -12.42
C ARG A 140 12.19 -21.69 -13.14
N LYS A 141 12.52 -20.40 -13.25
CA LYS A 141 13.79 -19.95 -13.86
C LYS A 141 14.99 -20.18 -12.94
N THR A 142 14.80 -20.15 -11.62
CA THR A 142 15.88 -20.35 -10.64
C THR A 142 16.33 -21.82 -10.55
N ASN A 143 15.45 -22.77 -10.88
CA ASN A 143 15.78 -24.20 -10.90
C ASN A 143 16.62 -24.62 -12.12
N SER A 144 16.61 -23.85 -13.21
CA SER A 144 17.46 -24.10 -14.39
C SER A 144 18.92 -23.68 -14.18
N VAL A 145 19.20 -22.78 -13.23
CA VAL A 145 20.58 -22.36 -12.91
C VAL A 145 21.29 -23.38 -12.00
N LYS A 146 20.55 -24.09 -11.13
CA LYS A 146 21.13 -25.12 -10.25
C LYS A 146 21.53 -26.42 -10.94
N GLN A 147 21.11 -26.65 -12.19
CA GLN A 147 21.49 -27.86 -12.96
C GLN A 147 22.83 -27.75 -13.71
N LYS A 148 23.50 -26.58 -13.74
CA LYS A 148 24.79 -26.39 -14.44
C LYS A 148 26.05 -26.61 -13.59
N LEU A 149 25.94 -26.95 -12.30
CA LEU A 149 27.08 -27.45 -11.51
C LEU A 149 26.91 -28.95 -11.23
N LYS A 150 27.15 -29.78 -12.24
CA LYS A 150 27.59 -31.17 -12.01
C LYS A 150 29.11 -31.19 -12.15
N MET A 151 29.78 -31.45 -11.04
CA MET A 151 31.22 -31.67 -10.94
C MET A 151 31.61 -32.82 -11.86
N GLN A 152 32.60 -32.61 -12.74
CA GLN A 152 33.28 -33.71 -13.44
C GLN A 152 34.15 -34.43 -12.41
N THR A 153 33.67 -35.56 -11.90
CA THR A 153 34.51 -36.61 -11.31
C THR A 153 34.97 -37.52 -12.44
N THR A 154 36.19 -37.32 -12.93
CA THR A 154 36.91 -38.32 -13.71
C THR A 154 37.64 -39.25 -12.73
N GLY A 155 37.22 -40.51 -12.65
CA GLY A 155 38.09 -41.63 -12.27
C GLY A 155 38.28 -42.57 -13.47
N PRO A 156 38.90 -43.74 -13.34
CA PRO A 156 40.01 -44.14 -12.47
C PRO A 156 41.33 -44.29 -13.28
N MET A 157 42.49 -44.27 -12.61
CA MET A 157 43.78 -44.60 -13.26
C MET A 157 44.00 -46.12 -13.13
N GLU A 158 44.06 -46.84 -14.26
CA GLU A 158 44.39 -48.27 -14.31
C GLU A 158 45.88 -48.54 -13.97
N PRO A 159 46.22 -49.75 -13.50
CA PRO A 159 47.58 -50.09 -13.11
C PRO A 159 48.39 -50.65 -14.29
N GLY A 160 49.63 -50.19 -14.41
CA GLY A 160 50.67 -50.73 -15.29
C GLY A 160 52.04 -50.46 -14.69
#